data_AF-A0A846CUV6-F1
#
_entry.id   AF-A0A846CUV6-F1
#
_cell.length_a   1.000
_cell.length_b   1.000
_cell.length_c   1.000
_cell.angle_alpha   90.00
_cell.angle_beta   90.00
_cell.angle_gamma   90.00
#
_symmetry.space_group_name_H-M   'P 1'
#
loop_
_entity.id
_entity.type
_entity.pdbx_description
1 polymer ?
#
loop_
_entity_poly.entity_id
_entity_poly.type
_entity_poly.pdbx_seq_one_letter_code
_entity_poly.pdbx_strand_id
1 'polypeptide(L)'
;MSFNPDLCRNESEVESKLIVSYLLPKLGYTIKHWHQEVTLGSIRLDFLSFAAQKLPFRLDGDSPLSLVMEAKHPKQNLDRHQRKLRRYLTSMNVKYGLLTNAREIRIYQRDGNQIELIFSCLGGEVDDKIEEIKKLVGRESLRKNLSSNTTETPGEKAEVSEAIATQSETREIVSNIPENQEKLVNLETDFNPINQSRRNSMKVIAVYHNKGGVGKTTTVVNLAAALSKKGYRVLVIDLDSQANTTFALGLAKFDDEENDNLKDKYIYHVIRNPKRFTIAEVVYQSQFNDPEIDVIPSHITLMKYERELTEIDVAKIRLRKKLESAKDNYDFVVIDTPPSLNLYARIAMITTDYLIIPSDLKAFANEGLPNVKNFVEE
;
A
#
# COMPACT_ATOMS: atom_id res chain seq x y z
N MET A 1 20.45 13.38 21.89
CA MET A 1 21.36 12.86 20.85
C MET A 1 21.20 13.74 19.63
N SER A 2 22.31 14.09 18.99
CA SER A 2 22.32 14.77 17.69
C SER A 2 21.96 13.78 16.59
N PHE A 3 21.23 14.24 15.57
CA PHE A 3 20.93 13.45 14.37
C PHE A 3 22.15 13.41 13.45
N ASN A 4 22.54 12.21 13.02
CA ASN A 4 23.58 12.03 12.02
C ASN A 4 22.98 11.48 10.71
N PRO A 5 22.98 12.27 9.61
CA PRO A 5 22.41 11.83 8.33
C PRO A 5 23.18 10.68 7.66
N ASP A 6 24.47 10.48 7.98
CA ASP A 6 25.27 9.38 7.44
C ASP A 6 24.81 8.00 7.90
N LEU A 7 24.02 7.94 8.97
CA LEU A 7 23.45 6.70 9.48
C LEU A 7 22.24 6.21 8.68
N CYS A 8 21.72 7.00 7.74
CA CYS A 8 20.61 6.61 6.87
C CYS A 8 21.15 6.12 5.52
N ARG A 9 20.92 4.84 5.19
CA ARG A 9 21.41 4.17 3.98
C ARG A 9 20.31 3.90 2.96
N ASN A 10 19.07 3.79 3.40
CA ASN A 10 17.89 3.55 2.57
C ASN A 10 16.69 4.37 3.10
N GLU A 11 15.57 4.34 2.38
CA GLU A 11 14.36 5.09 2.70
C GLU A 11 13.79 4.74 4.09
N SER A 12 13.65 3.44 4.40
CA SER A 12 13.16 2.95 5.70
C SER A 12 14.01 3.44 6.89
N GLU A 13 15.32 3.61 6.70
CA GLU A 13 16.19 4.20 7.72
C GLU A 13 15.98 5.72 7.88
N VAL A 14 15.65 6.45 6.81
CA VAL A 14 15.25 7.86 6.90
C VAL A 14 13.97 7.97 7.73
N GLU A 15 12.98 7.12 7.44
CA GLU A 15 11.73 7.08 8.20
C GLU A 15 11.95 6.80 9.69
N SER A 16 12.61 5.68 9.99
CA SER A 16 12.76 5.21 11.36
C SER A 16 13.73 6.07 12.19
N LYS A 17 14.88 6.48 11.63
CA LYS A 17 15.93 7.19 12.38
C LYS A 17 15.73 8.71 12.42
N LEU A 18 15.30 9.32 11.30
CA LEU A 18 15.07 10.76 11.26
C LEU A 18 13.64 11.12 11.64
N ILE A 19 12.63 10.59 10.96
CA ILE A 19 11.25 11.05 11.17
C ILE A 19 10.72 10.58 12.52
N VAL A 20 10.68 9.26 12.74
CA VAL A 20 10.06 8.65 13.94
C VAL A 20 10.88 8.89 15.20
N SER A 21 12.17 8.59 15.15
CA SER A 21 13.00 8.62 16.36
C SER A 21 13.48 10.03 16.74
N TYR A 22 13.55 10.96 15.79
CA TYR A 22 14.15 12.27 16.01
C TYR A 22 13.18 13.45 15.82
N LEU A 23 12.63 13.65 14.61
CA LEU A 23 11.81 14.82 14.29
C LEU A 23 10.48 14.83 15.05
N LEU A 24 9.68 13.78 14.96
CA LEU A 24 8.33 13.74 15.55
C LEU A 24 8.34 14.05 17.06
N PRO A 25 9.21 13.43 17.90
CA PRO A 25 9.32 13.78 19.31
C PRO A 25 9.74 15.24 19.54
N LYS A 26 10.71 15.76 18.78
CA LYS A 26 11.20 17.15 18.91
C LYS A 26 10.15 18.19 18.51
N LEU A 27 9.31 17.85 17.54
CA LEU A 27 8.19 18.65 17.07
C LEU A 27 6.95 18.56 17.98
N GLY A 28 6.98 17.72 19.02
CA GLY A 28 5.91 17.58 20.01
C GLY A 28 4.80 16.60 19.61
N TYR A 29 5.01 15.79 18.56
CA TYR A 29 4.11 14.71 18.18
C TYR A 29 4.45 13.45 18.98
N THR A 30 3.44 12.80 19.54
CA THR A 30 3.57 11.49 20.20
C THR A 30 2.88 10.42 19.35
N ILE A 31 3.04 9.14 19.69
CA ILE A 31 2.44 8.02 18.94
C ILE A 31 0.92 8.10 18.76
N LYS A 32 0.23 8.90 19.59
CA LYS A 32 -1.22 9.16 19.48
C LYS A 32 -1.58 10.24 18.44
N HIS A 33 -0.58 10.88 17.84
CA HIS A 33 -0.74 12.07 17.00
C HIS A 33 -0.24 11.88 15.57
N TRP A 34 0.25 10.69 15.21
CA TRP A 34 0.73 10.43 13.86
C TRP A 34 0.46 8.99 13.43
N HIS A 35 0.41 8.79 12.12
CA HIS A 35 0.20 7.49 11.48
C HIS A 35 1.23 7.31 10.37
N GLN A 36 1.72 6.08 10.20
CA GLN A 36 2.62 5.67 9.12
C GLN A 36 1.83 5.00 7.98
N GLU A 37 2.34 5.07 6.74
CA GLU A 37 1.81 4.35 5.58
C GLU A 37 0.29 4.57 5.39
N VAL A 38 -0.13 5.82 5.47
CA VAL A 38 -1.56 6.18 5.47
C VAL A 38 -2.10 6.14 4.04
N THR A 39 -3.15 5.34 3.83
CA THR A 39 -3.86 5.30 2.55
C THR A 39 -5.17 6.08 2.64
N LEU A 40 -5.31 7.13 1.81
CA LEU A 40 -6.47 8.01 1.71
C LEU A 40 -6.98 8.03 0.27
N GLY A 41 -7.98 7.19 -0.02
CA GLY A 41 -8.44 6.98 -1.39
C GLY A 41 -7.30 6.46 -2.28
N SER A 42 -6.89 7.26 -3.28
CA SER A 42 -5.76 6.94 -4.16
C SER A 42 -4.41 7.51 -3.70
N ILE A 43 -4.31 8.04 -2.49
CA ILE A 43 -3.09 8.66 -1.95
C ILE A 43 -2.48 7.71 -0.92
N ARG A 44 -1.19 7.40 -1.07
CA ARG A 44 -0.39 6.69 -0.07
C ARG A 44 0.69 7.64 0.45
N LEU A 45 0.64 7.93 1.74
CA LEU A 45 1.58 8.81 2.44
C LEU A 45 2.51 7.99 3.31
N ASP A 46 3.77 8.44 3.42
CA ASP A 46 4.70 7.84 4.37
C ASP A 46 4.27 8.17 5.81
N PHE A 47 3.95 9.44 6.09
CA PHE A 47 3.49 9.91 7.41
C PHE A 47 2.43 10.99 7.34
N LEU A 48 1.46 10.92 8.25
CA LEU A 48 0.48 11.97 8.54
C LEU A 48 0.45 12.25 10.04
N SER A 49 0.67 13.50 10.43
CA SER A 49 0.69 13.95 11.83
C SER A 49 -0.35 15.03 12.11
N PHE A 50 -0.96 15.04 13.29
CA PHE A 50 -2.05 15.94 13.70
C PHE A 50 -1.73 16.69 14.97
N ALA A 51 -2.03 18.00 15.02
CA ALA A 51 -1.78 18.78 16.22
C ALA A 51 -2.83 18.61 17.34
N ALA A 52 -4.07 18.19 17.00
CA ALA A 52 -5.18 18.02 17.94
C ALA A 52 -5.61 16.55 18.13
N GLN A 53 -6.03 16.18 19.34
CA GLN A 53 -6.53 14.84 19.71
C GLN A 53 -8.01 14.60 19.33
N LYS A 54 -8.48 15.09 18.18
CA LYS A 54 -9.79 14.62 17.70
C LYS A 54 -9.57 13.27 17.03
N LEU A 55 -10.05 12.20 17.66
CA LEU A 55 -10.09 10.85 17.07
C LEU A 55 -10.75 10.92 15.69
N PRO A 56 -10.02 10.69 14.58
CA PRO A 56 -10.64 10.62 13.28
C PRO A 56 -11.07 9.17 13.08
N PHE A 57 -12.31 8.83 13.46
CA PHE A 57 -12.92 7.59 12.97
C PHE A 57 -13.13 7.61 11.43
N ARG A 58 -12.93 8.78 10.81
CA ARG A 58 -12.56 8.97 9.40
C ARG A 58 -11.27 9.78 9.37
N LEU A 59 -10.19 9.25 8.80
CA LEU A 59 -8.96 10.00 8.51
C LEU A 59 -9.27 11.05 7.42
N ASP A 60 -10.00 12.10 7.77
CA ASP A 60 -10.28 13.21 6.87
C ASP A 60 -9.09 14.18 7.00
N GLY A 61 -8.18 14.14 6.02
CA GLY A 61 -6.94 14.93 5.97
C GLY A 61 -7.15 16.45 5.99
N ASP A 62 -8.40 16.92 5.91
CA ASP A 62 -8.82 18.32 5.83
C ASP A 62 -8.51 19.17 7.07
N SER A 63 -7.92 18.60 8.12
CA SER A 63 -7.56 19.39 9.30
C SER A 63 -6.43 20.38 8.96
N PRO A 64 -6.61 21.70 9.22
CA PRO A 64 -5.54 22.69 9.08
C PRO A 64 -4.41 22.49 10.10
N LEU A 65 -4.57 21.52 11.00
CA LEU A 65 -3.60 21.09 12.01
C LEU A 65 -2.78 19.86 11.59
N SER A 66 -2.92 19.41 10.35
CA SER A 66 -2.20 18.26 9.80
C SER A 66 -0.84 18.66 9.19
N LEU A 67 0.14 17.75 9.29
CA LEU A 67 1.44 17.80 8.64
C LEU A 67 1.65 16.49 7.89
N VAL A 68 1.91 16.57 6.59
CA VAL A 68 2.35 15.41 5.77
C VAL A 68 3.87 15.36 5.81
N MET A 69 4.46 14.19 6.03
CA MET A 69 5.92 14.01 5.91
C MET A 69 6.22 12.88 4.93
N GLU A 70 7.14 13.12 4.00
CA GLU A 70 7.60 12.17 2.99
C GLU A 70 9.10 11.92 3.16
N ALA A 71 9.48 10.65 3.26
CA ALA A 71 10.86 10.21 3.30
C ALA A 71 11.27 9.65 1.94
N LYS A 72 12.51 9.89 1.53
CA LYS A 72 13.06 9.32 0.30
C LYS A 72 14.44 8.74 0.53
N HIS A 73 14.84 7.80 -0.31
CA HIS A 73 16.19 7.26 -0.23
C HIS A 73 17.26 8.38 -0.26
N PRO A 74 18.32 8.33 0.59
CA PRO A 74 19.38 9.35 0.68
C PRO A 74 20.14 9.74 -0.59
N LYS A 75 19.93 9.02 -1.70
CA LYS A 75 20.58 9.24 -3.00
C LYS A 75 19.65 9.93 -4.00
N GLN A 76 18.36 10.07 -3.68
CA GLN A 76 17.39 10.67 -4.57
C GLN A 76 17.36 12.18 -4.46
N ASN A 77 17.15 12.85 -5.59
CA ASN A 77 16.92 14.29 -5.64
C ASN A 77 15.47 14.61 -5.23
N LEU A 78 15.31 15.45 -4.20
CA LEU A 78 14.01 15.88 -3.67
C LEU A 78 13.17 16.67 -4.66
N ASP A 79 13.76 17.32 -5.66
CA ASP A 79 13.03 18.07 -6.70
C ASP A 79 12.02 17.20 -7.45
N ARG A 80 12.36 15.92 -7.65
CA ARG A 80 11.50 14.94 -8.34
C ARG A 80 10.21 14.64 -7.55
N HIS A 81 10.20 14.92 -6.26
CA HIS A 81 9.12 14.56 -5.33
C HIS A 81 8.24 15.75 -4.95
N GLN A 82 8.59 16.97 -5.33
CA GLN A 82 7.81 18.17 -5.00
C GLN A 82 6.39 18.10 -5.57
N ARG A 83 6.22 17.60 -6.79
CA ARG A 83 4.91 17.45 -7.43
C ARG A 83 4.01 16.48 -6.67
N LYS A 84 4.56 15.36 -6.20
CA LYS A 84 3.87 14.35 -5.39
C LYS A 84 3.40 14.95 -4.08
N LEU A 85 4.29 15.65 -3.37
CA LEU A 85 3.94 16.39 -2.15
C LEU A 85 2.86 17.44 -2.41
N ARG A 86 2.97 18.24 -3.48
CA ARG A 86 1.96 19.24 -3.86
C ARG A 86 0.59 18.59 -3.99
N ARG A 87 0.51 17.49 -4.72
CA ARG A 87 -0.75 16.75 -4.88
C ARG A 87 -1.31 16.33 -3.53
N TYR A 88 -0.49 15.74 -2.66
CA TYR A 88 -0.90 15.34 -1.31
C TYR A 88 -1.50 16.50 -0.53
N LEU A 89 -0.79 17.63 -0.46
CA LEU A 89 -1.27 18.81 0.26
C LEU A 89 -2.56 19.38 -0.36
N THR A 90 -2.68 19.44 -1.69
CA THR A 90 -3.88 19.97 -2.36
C THR A 90 -5.10 19.06 -2.25
N SER A 91 -4.94 17.74 -2.46
CA SER A 91 -6.05 16.78 -2.45
C SER A 91 -6.60 16.53 -1.06
N MET A 92 -5.79 16.69 -0.02
CA MET A 92 -6.20 16.55 1.38
C MET A 92 -6.41 17.89 2.08
N ASN A 93 -6.31 19.00 1.34
CA ASN A 93 -6.40 20.36 1.88
C ASN A 93 -5.41 20.68 3.04
N VAL A 94 -4.32 19.92 3.18
CA VAL A 94 -3.30 20.09 4.24
C VAL A 94 -2.43 21.32 3.96
N LYS A 95 -2.09 22.07 5.01
CA LYS A 95 -1.34 23.33 4.87
C LYS A 95 0.16 23.15 4.73
N TYR A 96 0.76 22.21 5.45
CA TYR A 96 2.21 22.03 5.49
C TYR A 96 2.63 20.61 5.11
N GLY A 97 3.75 20.52 4.39
CA GLY A 97 4.40 19.26 4.04
C GLY A 97 5.89 19.32 4.31
N LEU A 98 6.47 18.25 4.86
CA LEU A 98 7.91 18.09 5.02
C LEU A 98 8.39 16.98 4.09
N LEU A 99 9.44 17.26 3.31
CA LEU A 99 10.07 16.30 2.41
C LEU A 99 11.54 16.16 2.78
N THR A 100 12.02 14.92 2.93
CA THR A 100 13.42 14.68 3.32
C THR A 100 13.97 13.39 2.74
N ASN A 101 15.28 13.38 2.49
CA ASN A 101 16.08 12.18 2.19
C ASN A 101 17.18 11.96 3.23
N ALA A 102 17.00 12.48 4.45
CA ALA A 102 18.01 12.65 5.50
C ALA A 102 19.19 13.57 5.19
N ARG A 103 19.60 13.75 3.93
CA ARG A 103 20.67 14.69 3.53
C ARG A 103 20.20 16.13 3.44
N GLU A 104 18.91 16.30 3.22
CA GLU A 104 18.25 17.58 3.11
C GLU A 104 16.86 17.47 3.74
N ILE A 105 16.43 18.54 4.41
CA ILE A 105 15.05 18.70 4.90
C ILE A 105 14.48 19.93 4.20
N ARG A 106 13.28 19.78 3.64
CA ARG A 106 12.51 20.88 3.03
C ARG A 106 11.11 20.93 3.62
N ILE A 107 10.64 22.12 3.96
CA ILE A 107 9.27 22.36 4.41
C ILE A 107 8.58 23.23 3.38
N TYR A 108 7.42 22.76 2.94
CA TYR A 108 6.57 23.44 1.99
C TYR A 108 5.28 23.89 2.65
N GLN A 109 4.81 25.08 2.28
CA GLN A 109 3.48 25.58 2.61
C GLN A 109 2.61 25.56 1.36
N ARG A 110 1.38 25.07 1.48
CA ARG A 110 0.40 25.15 0.40
C ARG A 110 -0.19 26.55 0.29
N ASP A 111 -0.23 27.06 -0.93
CA ASP A 111 -0.97 28.26 -1.32
C ASP A 111 -1.89 27.92 -2.51
N GLY A 112 -3.19 27.85 -2.24
CA GLY A 112 -4.18 27.34 -3.19
C GLY A 112 -3.85 25.92 -3.69
N ASN A 113 -3.56 25.81 -4.99
CA ASN A 113 -3.19 24.57 -5.68
C ASN A 113 -1.67 24.40 -5.90
N GLN A 114 -0.87 25.32 -5.34
CA GLN A 114 0.58 25.32 -5.41
C GLN A 114 1.18 25.07 -4.03
N ILE A 115 2.48 24.79 -4.01
CA ILE A 115 3.27 24.75 -2.79
C ILE A 115 4.50 25.65 -2.94
N GLU A 116 4.85 26.32 -1.86
CA GLU A 116 6.00 27.20 -1.77
C GLU A 116 7.01 26.61 -0.78
N LEU A 117 8.28 26.58 -1.14
CA LEU A 117 9.36 26.18 -0.23
C LEU A 117 9.59 27.31 0.77
N ILE A 118 9.25 27.08 2.04
CA ILE A 118 9.36 28.10 3.09
C ILE A 118 10.57 27.88 4.00
N PHE A 119 11.20 26.70 3.94
CA PHE A 119 12.39 26.39 4.72
C PHE A 119 13.15 25.21 4.09
N SER A 120 14.48 25.28 4.11
CA SER A 120 15.36 24.15 3.80
C SER A 120 16.65 24.18 4.61
N CYS A 121 17.17 23.02 4.99
CA CYS A 121 18.50 22.88 5.57
C CYS A 121 19.14 21.54 5.19
N LEU A 122 20.46 21.42 5.39
CA LEU A 122 21.14 20.15 5.26
C LEU A 122 20.86 19.25 6.45
N GLY A 123 20.95 17.94 6.23
CA GLY A 123 20.74 16.91 7.24
C GLY A 123 21.63 17.02 8.48
N GLY A 124 22.86 17.53 8.29
CA GLY A 124 23.79 17.77 9.40
C GLY A 124 23.45 19.01 10.23
N GLU A 125 22.59 19.90 9.72
CA GLU A 125 22.20 21.16 10.37
C GLU A 125 20.86 21.04 11.12
N VAL A 126 20.24 19.85 11.10
CA VAL A 126 18.88 19.65 11.62
C VAL A 126 18.80 19.93 13.12
N ASP A 127 19.82 19.56 13.89
CA ASP A 127 19.90 19.88 15.32
C ASP A 127 19.93 21.39 15.56
N ASP A 128 20.77 22.12 14.82
CA ASP A 128 20.93 23.57 14.96
C ASP A 128 19.67 24.33 14.54
N LYS A 129 18.92 23.76 13.59
CA LYS A 129 17.70 24.33 13.02
C LYS A 129 16.41 23.82 13.64
N ILE A 130 16.46 22.95 14.64
CA ILE A 130 15.27 22.27 15.17
C ILE A 130 14.21 23.24 15.71
N GLU A 131 14.62 24.34 16.34
CA GLU A 131 13.69 25.35 16.86
C GLU A 131 13.02 26.16 15.74
N GLU A 132 13.69 26.35 14.60
CA GLU A 132 13.12 26.99 13.40
C GLU A 132 12.07 26.06 12.76
N ILE A 133 12.41 24.79 12.57
CA ILE A 133 11.48 23.74 12.09
C ILE A 133 10.25 23.65 13.01
N LYS A 134 10.46 23.66 14.33
CA LYS A 134 9.38 23.59 15.33
C LYS A 134 8.47 24.81 15.31
N LYS A 135 8.99 26.01 15.02
CA LYS A 135 8.15 27.21 14.83
C LYS A 135 7.23 27.10 13.61
N LEU A 136 7.68 26.42 12.55
CA LEU A 136 6.90 26.25 11.32
C LEU A 136 5.86 25.14 11.42
N VAL A 137 6.30 23.94 11.80
CA VAL A 137 5.50 22.70 11.72
C VAL A 137 5.41 21.94 13.05
N GLY A 138 5.86 22.54 14.15
CA GLY A 138 5.69 21.96 15.48
C GLY A 138 4.22 21.98 15.90
N ARG A 139 3.82 20.96 16.66
CA ARG A 139 2.43 20.76 17.09
C ARG A 139 1.81 21.99 17.76
N GLU A 140 2.51 22.60 18.71
CA GLU A 140 2.01 23.78 19.42
C GLU A 140 1.92 25.02 18.53
N SER A 141 2.83 25.16 17.57
CA SER A 141 2.82 26.25 16.59
C SER A 141 1.60 26.16 15.67
N LEU A 142 1.30 24.95 15.17
CA LEU A 142 0.10 24.72 14.34
C LEU A 142 -1.19 24.98 15.13
N ARG A 143 -1.24 24.64 16.43
CA ARG A 143 -2.39 24.94 17.30
C ARG A 143 -2.61 26.44 17.49
N LYS A 144 -1.55 27.20 17.77
CA LYS A 144 -1.65 28.65 18.05
C LYS A 144 -2.16 29.46 16.85
N ASN A 145 -1.75 29.07 15.64
CA ASN A 145 -2.18 29.71 14.39
C ASN A 145 -3.68 29.55 14.10
N LEU A 146 -4.38 28.61 14.77
CA LEU A 146 -5.84 28.51 14.71
C LEU A 146 -6.53 29.47 15.70
N SER A 147 -6.01 29.58 16.92
CA SER A 147 -6.59 30.44 17.97
C SER A 147 -6.47 31.94 17.68
N SER A 148 -5.55 32.36 16.81
CA SER A 148 -5.44 33.76 16.37
C SER A 148 -6.46 34.16 15.29
N ASN A 149 -7.20 33.20 14.71
CA ASN A 149 -8.16 33.42 13.62
C ASN A 149 -9.63 33.22 14.04
N THR A 150 -9.90 32.98 15.32
CA THR A 150 -11.26 32.84 15.85
C THR A 150 -11.61 34.05 16.70
N THR A 151 -12.41 34.97 16.16
CA THR A 151 -13.25 35.88 16.95
C THR A 151 -14.17 35.05 17.86
N GLU A 152 -14.26 35.49 19.10
CA GLU A 152 -15.01 34.84 20.18
C GLU A 152 -16.49 34.64 19.86
N THR A 153 -17.00 33.47 20.20
CA THR A 153 -18.37 33.30 20.71
C THR A 153 -18.32 32.40 21.94
N PRO A 154 -18.83 32.84 23.11
CA PRO A 154 -18.80 32.06 24.33
C PRO A 154 -19.99 31.11 24.39
N GLY A 155 -19.75 29.83 24.66
CA GLY A 155 -20.82 28.90 24.99
C GLY A 155 -20.44 27.44 24.80
N GLU A 156 -19.98 26.80 25.88
CA GLU A 156 -20.64 25.66 26.51
C GLU A 156 -19.62 24.91 27.36
N LYS A 157 -19.82 25.02 28.68
CA LYS A 157 -19.21 24.16 29.67
C LYS A 157 -19.76 22.75 29.46
N ALA A 158 -18.89 21.77 29.30
CA ALA A 158 -19.21 20.38 29.59
C ALA A 158 -18.09 19.82 30.46
N GLU A 159 -18.40 19.73 31.75
CA GLU A 159 -17.67 18.97 32.75
C GLU A 159 -17.55 17.51 32.30
N VAL A 160 -16.37 16.90 32.48
CA VAL A 160 -16.27 15.45 32.61
C VAL A 160 -15.31 15.11 33.75
N SER A 161 -15.88 14.36 34.68
CA SER A 161 -15.38 13.81 35.92
C SER A 161 -14.09 13.00 35.82
N GLU A 162 -13.23 13.15 36.83
CA GLU A 162 -12.18 12.21 37.20
C GLU A 162 -12.76 10.86 37.62
N ALA A 163 -12.13 9.77 37.18
CA ALA A 163 -12.13 8.49 37.88
C ALA A 163 -10.72 7.89 37.84
N ILE A 164 -10.12 7.83 39.03
CA ILE A 164 -8.87 7.14 39.38
C ILE A 164 -9.20 5.69 39.73
N ALA A 165 -8.39 4.73 39.26
CA ALA A 165 -8.13 3.42 39.90
C ALA A 165 -7.05 2.68 39.08
N THR A 166 -5.76 2.77 39.44
CA THR A 166 -4.98 1.90 40.37
C THR A 166 -4.29 0.70 39.71
N GLN A 167 -3.05 0.50 40.17
CA GLN A 167 -2.00 -0.43 39.75
C GLN A 167 -2.24 -1.90 40.13
N SER A 168 -1.26 -2.73 39.74
CA SER A 168 -0.93 -4.13 40.10
C SER A 168 -1.40 -5.17 39.08
N GLU A 169 -0.63 -6.19 38.68
CA GLU A 169 0.61 -6.76 39.23
C GLU A 169 1.26 -7.67 38.16
N THR A 170 2.58 -7.71 38.13
CA THR A 170 3.43 -8.59 37.33
C THR A 170 3.45 -10.01 37.92
N ARG A 171 3.34 -11.07 37.10
CA ARG A 171 3.88 -12.40 37.45
C ARG A 171 4.44 -13.13 36.23
N GLU A 172 5.69 -13.55 36.37
CA GLU A 172 6.41 -14.53 35.57
C GLU A 172 5.75 -15.91 35.67
N ILE A 173 5.72 -16.66 34.56
CA ILE A 173 5.84 -18.12 34.57
C ILE A 173 6.72 -18.55 33.39
N VAL A 174 7.93 -18.98 33.72
CA VAL A 174 8.79 -19.84 32.91
C VAL A 174 8.44 -21.29 33.23
N SER A 175 8.21 -22.13 32.23
CA SER A 175 8.81 -23.49 32.10
C SER A 175 8.07 -24.39 31.10
N ASN A 176 8.88 -25.23 30.45
CA ASN A 176 8.59 -26.50 29.77
C ASN A 176 8.30 -26.48 28.25
N ILE A 177 9.39 -26.52 27.48
CA ILE A 177 9.45 -27.04 26.10
C ILE A 177 9.97 -28.48 26.17
N PRO A 178 9.26 -29.49 25.62
CA PRO A 178 9.87 -30.77 25.28
C PRO A 178 10.55 -30.66 23.91
N GLU A 179 11.82 -31.05 23.86
CA GLU A 179 12.55 -31.31 22.62
C GLU A 179 11.87 -32.45 21.85
N ASN A 180 11.59 -32.23 20.56
CA ASN A 180 11.50 -33.35 19.63
C ASN A 180 12.03 -32.96 18.25
N GLN A 181 13.15 -33.60 17.90
CA GLN A 181 13.80 -33.54 16.60
C GLN A 181 13.07 -34.46 15.63
N GLU A 182 12.57 -33.98 14.48
CA GLU A 182 12.29 -34.85 13.33
C GLU A 182 12.61 -34.19 11.98
N LYS A 183 13.71 -34.70 11.39
CA LYS A 183 13.94 -35.08 9.98
C LYS A 183 13.40 -34.17 8.86
N LEU A 184 14.32 -33.38 8.30
CA LEU A 184 14.24 -32.89 6.92
C LEU A 184 14.32 -34.08 5.95
N VAL A 185 13.21 -34.37 5.27
CA VAL A 185 13.16 -35.29 4.14
C VAL A 185 13.59 -34.51 2.89
N ASN A 186 14.77 -34.83 2.35
CA ASN A 186 15.20 -34.36 1.03
C ASN A 186 14.30 -34.97 -0.03
N LEU A 187 13.41 -34.15 -0.62
CA LEU A 187 12.69 -34.46 -1.84
C LEU A 187 13.37 -33.74 -3.01
N GLU A 188 14.57 -34.19 -3.37
CA GLU A 188 15.03 -34.03 -4.74
C GLU A 188 14.24 -35.03 -5.59
N THR A 189 13.26 -34.52 -6.35
CA THR A 189 12.60 -35.30 -7.39
C THR A 189 13.01 -34.71 -8.73
N ASP A 190 13.71 -35.53 -9.50
CA ASP A 190 14.14 -35.29 -10.88
C ASP A 190 12.98 -34.76 -11.74
N PHE A 191 13.01 -33.47 -12.06
CA PHE A 191 12.14 -32.89 -13.08
C PHE A 191 12.86 -32.92 -14.43
N ASN A 192 12.56 -33.95 -15.22
CA ASN A 192 13.00 -34.07 -16.60
C ASN A 192 12.06 -33.24 -17.51
N PRO A 193 12.53 -32.19 -18.20
CA PRO A 193 11.63 -31.36 -18.98
C PRO A 193 11.44 -31.91 -20.40
N ILE A 194 10.18 -31.89 -20.84
CA ILE A 194 9.71 -31.87 -22.24
C ILE A 194 9.69 -33.21 -22.99
N ASN A 195 8.52 -33.87 -22.96
CA ASN A 195 7.77 -34.28 -24.16
C ASN A 195 6.54 -35.11 -23.77
N GLN A 196 5.43 -34.44 -23.43
CA GLN A 196 4.10 -35.04 -23.54
C GLN A 196 3.18 -34.03 -24.20
N SER A 197 2.54 -34.48 -25.27
CA SER A 197 1.57 -33.80 -26.12
C SER A 197 0.81 -32.67 -25.41
N ARG A 198 0.99 -31.42 -25.87
CA ARG A 198 0.26 -30.24 -25.39
C ARG A 198 -1.24 -30.38 -25.65
N ARG A 199 -1.93 -31.01 -24.70
CA ARG A 199 -3.35 -30.83 -24.38
C ARG A 199 -3.46 -30.64 -22.87
N ASN A 200 -2.82 -29.60 -22.34
CA ASN A 200 -3.21 -29.09 -21.04
C ASN A 200 -4.04 -27.83 -21.28
N SER A 201 -5.31 -27.89 -20.90
CA SER A 201 -6.15 -26.71 -20.81
C SER A 201 -5.52 -25.72 -19.83
N MET A 202 -5.52 -24.44 -20.20
CA MET A 202 -5.18 -23.33 -19.30
C MET A 202 -5.87 -23.51 -17.95
N LYS A 203 -5.13 -23.36 -16.86
CA LYS A 203 -5.66 -23.42 -15.48
C LYS A 203 -5.67 -22.03 -14.88
N VAL A 204 -6.82 -21.58 -14.39
CA VAL A 204 -6.96 -20.31 -13.69
C VAL A 204 -6.98 -20.54 -12.17
N ILE A 205 -6.09 -19.85 -11.47
CA ILE A 205 -5.86 -19.96 -10.03
C ILE A 205 -6.00 -18.57 -9.43
N ALA A 206 -6.95 -18.38 -8.53
CA ALA A 206 -7.10 -17.16 -7.75
C ALA A 206 -6.50 -17.37 -6.36
N VAL A 207 -5.82 -16.34 -5.85
CA VAL A 207 -5.35 -16.30 -4.47
C VAL A 207 -6.22 -15.32 -3.71
N TYR A 208 -7.05 -15.80 -2.79
CA TYR A 208 -8.06 -14.98 -2.12
C TYR A 208 -8.11 -15.19 -0.61
N HIS A 209 -8.35 -14.09 0.09
CA HIS A 209 -8.73 -14.04 1.49
C HIS A 209 -9.25 -12.63 1.78
N ASN A 210 -10.38 -12.55 2.48
CA ASN A 210 -11.01 -11.30 2.93
C ASN A 210 -10.17 -10.50 3.95
N LYS A 211 -9.01 -10.99 4.38
CA LYS A 211 -8.09 -10.33 5.31
C LYS A 211 -6.88 -9.79 4.56
N GLY A 212 -6.45 -8.57 4.91
CA GLY A 212 -5.19 -7.99 4.46
C GLY A 212 -3.97 -8.68 5.11
N GLY A 213 -2.81 -8.62 4.46
CA GLY A 213 -1.54 -9.04 5.07
C GLY A 213 -1.33 -10.56 5.26
N VAL A 214 -2.21 -11.42 4.73
CA VAL A 214 -2.05 -12.88 4.82
C VAL A 214 -1.12 -13.50 3.77
N GLY A 215 -0.47 -12.68 2.95
CA GLY A 215 0.49 -13.15 1.93
C GLY A 215 -0.09 -13.49 0.55
N LYS A 216 -1.25 -12.89 0.16
CA LYS A 216 -1.86 -13.09 -1.19
C LYS A 216 -0.91 -12.72 -2.33
N THR A 217 -0.55 -11.45 -2.44
CA THR A 217 0.41 -10.93 -3.43
C THR A 217 1.73 -11.70 -3.42
N THR A 218 2.27 -11.99 -2.23
CA THR A 218 3.50 -12.79 -2.09
C THR A 218 3.34 -14.18 -2.71
N THR A 219 2.22 -14.85 -2.45
CA THR A 219 1.91 -16.16 -3.03
C THR A 219 1.79 -16.06 -4.55
N VAL A 220 1.06 -15.06 -5.07
CA VAL A 220 0.86 -14.86 -6.52
C VAL A 220 2.19 -14.70 -7.24
N VAL A 221 3.03 -13.75 -6.79
CA VAL A 221 4.31 -13.43 -7.42
C VAL A 221 5.25 -14.64 -7.40
N ASN A 222 5.39 -15.31 -6.26
CA ASN A 222 6.30 -16.45 -6.13
C ASN A 222 5.80 -17.70 -6.85
N LEU A 223 4.49 -17.95 -6.84
CA LEU A 223 3.89 -19.06 -7.58
C LEU A 223 4.08 -18.87 -9.09
N ALA A 224 3.82 -17.67 -9.60
CA ALA A 224 4.01 -17.35 -11.01
C ALA A 224 5.48 -17.51 -11.44
N ALA A 225 6.43 -17.00 -10.64
CA ALA A 225 7.86 -17.17 -10.88
C ALA A 225 8.28 -18.65 -10.88
N ALA A 226 7.81 -19.44 -9.92
CA ALA A 226 8.12 -20.86 -9.85
C ALA A 226 7.55 -21.65 -11.04
N LEU A 227 6.32 -21.35 -11.48
CA LEU A 227 5.72 -21.96 -12.66
C LEU A 227 6.47 -21.59 -13.94
N SER A 228 6.82 -20.31 -14.11
CA SER A 228 7.59 -19.83 -15.26
C SER A 228 8.97 -20.52 -15.34
N LYS A 229 9.69 -20.62 -14.22
CA LYS A 229 10.97 -21.35 -14.14
C LYS A 229 10.87 -22.85 -14.45
N LYS A 230 9.69 -23.44 -14.32
CA LYS A 230 9.42 -24.83 -14.75
C LYS A 230 9.09 -24.95 -16.23
N GLY A 231 9.15 -23.86 -17.01
CA GLY A 231 8.91 -23.84 -18.45
C GLY A 231 7.44 -23.68 -18.84
N TYR A 232 6.56 -23.30 -17.91
CA TYR A 232 5.16 -23.02 -18.21
C TYR A 232 4.96 -21.58 -18.69
N ARG A 233 3.97 -21.36 -19.56
CA ARG A 233 3.55 -20.03 -19.99
C ARG A 233 2.58 -19.47 -18.95
N VAL A 234 2.97 -18.39 -18.28
CA VAL A 234 2.25 -17.86 -17.12
C VAL A 234 1.77 -16.44 -17.39
N LEU A 235 0.50 -16.19 -17.09
CA LEU A 235 -0.09 -14.86 -17.00
C LEU A 235 -0.42 -14.56 -15.53
N VAL A 236 0.01 -13.39 -15.06
CA VAL A 236 -0.42 -12.82 -13.78
C VAL A 236 -1.47 -11.75 -14.03
N ILE A 237 -2.53 -11.72 -13.24
CA ILE A 237 -3.56 -10.67 -13.28
C ILE A 237 -3.69 -10.04 -11.90
N ASP A 238 -3.48 -8.74 -11.82
CA ASP A 238 -3.68 -7.98 -10.59
C ASP A 238 -5.08 -7.33 -10.60
N LEU A 239 -5.97 -7.77 -9.71
CA LEU A 239 -7.30 -7.18 -9.51
C LEU A 239 -7.38 -6.29 -8.26
N ASP A 240 -6.28 -6.08 -7.53
CA ASP A 240 -6.27 -5.18 -6.38
C ASP A 240 -5.89 -3.77 -6.83
N SER A 241 -6.75 -2.80 -6.55
CA SER A 241 -6.46 -1.38 -6.82
C SER A 241 -5.20 -0.84 -6.12
N GLN A 242 -4.72 -1.50 -5.06
CA GLN A 242 -3.44 -1.18 -4.43
C GLN A 242 -2.24 -1.51 -5.32
N ALA A 243 -2.44 -2.30 -6.37
CA ALA A 243 -1.46 -2.63 -7.40
C ALA A 243 -0.14 -3.21 -6.84
N ASN A 244 -0.20 -3.92 -5.71
CA ASN A 244 0.99 -4.46 -5.04
C ASN A 244 1.67 -5.53 -5.90
N THR A 245 0.91 -6.39 -6.59
CA THR A 245 1.47 -7.38 -7.54
C THR A 245 2.12 -6.68 -8.72
N THR A 246 1.43 -5.69 -9.30
CA THR A 246 1.95 -4.86 -10.39
C THR A 246 3.29 -4.20 -10.03
N PHE A 247 3.39 -3.65 -8.82
CA PHE A 247 4.62 -3.06 -8.31
C PHE A 247 5.72 -4.11 -8.08
N ALA A 248 5.39 -5.22 -7.41
CA ALA A 248 6.34 -6.29 -7.11
C ALA A 248 6.96 -6.91 -8.38
N LEU A 249 6.22 -6.93 -9.48
CA LEU A 249 6.68 -7.38 -10.79
C LEU A 249 7.39 -6.29 -11.61
N GLY A 250 7.69 -5.13 -11.02
CA GLY A 250 8.51 -4.08 -11.63
C GLY A 250 7.84 -3.29 -12.75
N LEU A 251 6.51 -3.36 -12.88
CA LEU A 251 5.77 -2.69 -13.96
C LEU A 251 5.33 -1.27 -13.61
N ALA A 252 5.18 -0.97 -12.32
CA ALA A 252 4.91 0.38 -11.82
C ALA A 252 6.14 0.94 -11.13
N LYS A 253 6.47 2.22 -11.41
CA LYS A 253 7.52 2.97 -10.70
C LYS A 253 6.85 4.00 -9.78
N PHE A 254 7.30 4.10 -8.54
CA PHE A 254 6.64 4.89 -7.49
C PHE A 254 6.59 6.42 -7.71
N ASP A 255 7.22 6.95 -8.77
CA ASP A 255 7.59 8.38 -8.82
C ASP A 255 7.40 9.08 -10.18
N ASP A 256 6.68 8.52 -11.15
CA ASP A 256 6.59 9.16 -12.47
C ASP A 256 5.21 9.03 -13.15
N GLU A 257 4.25 9.84 -12.70
CA GLU A 257 2.90 9.92 -13.29
C GLU A 257 2.87 10.42 -14.74
N GLU A 258 3.90 11.15 -15.18
CA GLU A 258 4.01 11.55 -16.60
C GLU A 258 4.31 10.36 -17.50
N ASN A 259 4.98 9.34 -16.95
CA ASN A 259 5.31 8.08 -17.61
C ASN A 259 4.45 6.90 -17.13
N ASP A 260 3.34 7.17 -16.43
CA ASP A 260 2.35 6.15 -16.08
C ASP A 260 1.58 5.71 -17.33
N ASN A 261 2.17 4.77 -18.05
CA ASN A 261 1.61 4.11 -19.22
C ASN A 261 0.55 3.07 -18.83
N LEU A 262 0.50 2.65 -17.57
CA LEU A 262 -0.43 1.62 -17.10
C LEU A 262 -1.86 2.15 -17.09
N LYS A 263 -2.07 3.45 -16.84
CA LYS A 263 -3.40 4.09 -16.84
C LYS A 263 -4.20 3.87 -18.14
N ASP A 264 -3.53 3.68 -19.27
CA ASP A 264 -4.18 3.54 -20.58
C ASP A 264 -4.55 2.08 -20.90
N LYS A 265 -3.87 1.13 -20.25
CA LYS A 265 -4.04 -0.32 -20.49
C LYS A 265 -3.72 -1.07 -19.20
N TYR A 266 -4.78 -1.46 -18.50
CA TYR A 266 -4.74 -2.26 -17.27
C TYR A 266 -6.07 -3.01 -17.12
N ILE A 267 -6.22 -3.82 -16.06
CA ILE A 267 -7.34 -4.75 -15.88
C ILE A 267 -8.75 -4.11 -16.05
N TYR A 268 -8.91 -2.84 -15.69
CA TYR A 268 -10.17 -2.10 -15.92
C TYR A 268 -10.60 -2.14 -17.38
N HIS A 269 -9.68 -1.95 -18.32
CA HIS A 269 -9.98 -1.90 -19.75
C HIS A 269 -10.48 -3.25 -20.27
N VAL A 270 -9.92 -4.34 -19.74
CA VAL A 270 -10.35 -5.71 -20.00
C VAL A 270 -11.79 -5.92 -19.50
N ILE A 271 -12.08 -5.48 -18.28
CA ILE A 271 -13.40 -5.65 -17.62
C ILE A 271 -14.47 -4.69 -18.19
N ARG A 272 -14.13 -3.46 -18.56
CA ARG A 272 -15.09 -2.44 -18.98
C ARG A 272 -15.56 -2.65 -20.42
N ASN A 273 -14.64 -3.01 -21.31
CA ASN A 273 -14.86 -2.96 -22.75
C ASN A 273 -15.17 -4.35 -23.33
N PRO A 274 -16.36 -4.57 -23.90
CA PRO A 274 -16.73 -5.88 -24.43
C PRO A 274 -15.99 -6.24 -25.74
N LYS A 275 -15.68 -5.25 -26.60
CA LYS A 275 -15.15 -5.46 -27.96
C LYS A 275 -13.71 -4.95 -28.17
N ARG A 276 -13.12 -4.26 -27.19
CA ARG A 276 -11.76 -3.71 -27.23
C ARG A 276 -10.93 -4.27 -26.07
N PHE A 277 -9.61 -4.15 -26.16
CA PHE A 277 -8.66 -4.56 -25.12
C PHE A 277 -8.69 -6.07 -24.88
N THR A 278 -8.21 -6.82 -25.86
CA THR A 278 -7.91 -8.25 -25.72
C THR A 278 -6.83 -8.46 -24.65
N ILE A 279 -6.67 -9.70 -24.18
CA ILE A 279 -5.60 -10.04 -23.22
C ILE A 279 -4.24 -9.60 -23.76
N ALA A 280 -3.92 -9.94 -25.02
CA ALA A 280 -2.65 -9.59 -25.66
C ALA A 280 -2.41 -8.07 -25.80
N GLU A 281 -3.48 -7.26 -25.90
CA GLU A 281 -3.35 -5.80 -26.04
C GLU A 281 -3.03 -5.09 -24.72
N VAL A 282 -3.25 -5.76 -23.57
CA VAL A 282 -3.14 -5.18 -22.22
C VAL A 282 -2.02 -5.84 -21.40
N VAL A 283 -1.45 -6.94 -21.89
CA VAL A 283 -0.33 -7.63 -21.24
C VAL A 283 0.95 -6.82 -21.36
N TYR A 284 1.72 -6.83 -20.28
CA TYR A 284 3.08 -6.32 -20.17
C TYR A 284 4.02 -7.46 -19.79
N GLN A 285 5.21 -7.48 -20.38
CA GLN A 285 6.26 -8.43 -19.99
C GLN A 285 7.01 -7.89 -18.78
N SER A 286 7.09 -8.68 -17.73
CA SER A 286 7.85 -8.38 -16.52
C SER A 286 9.22 -9.06 -16.57
N GLN A 287 10.27 -8.24 -16.43
CA GLN A 287 11.67 -8.68 -16.29
C GLN A 287 12.06 -9.05 -14.86
N PHE A 288 11.10 -9.11 -13.94
CA PHE A 288 11.33 -9.53 -12.56
C PHE A 288 11.81 -10.99 -12.46
N ASN A 289 11.48 -11.82 -13.45
CA ASN A 289 11.81 -13.24 -13.51
C ASN A 289 12.48 -13.56 -14.85
N ASP A 290 13.33 -14.59 -14.86
CA ASP A 290 13.89 -15.21 -16.07
C ASP A 290 13.49 -16.70 -16.07
N PRO A 291 12.66 -17.16 -17.03
CA PRO A 291 12.10 -16.41 -18.16
C PRO A 291 11.04 -15.36 -17.74
N GLU A 292 10.85 -14.34 -18.57
CA GLU A 292 9.89 -13.24 -18.33
C GLU A 292 8.47 -13.77 -18.09
N ILE A 293 7.67 -12.99 -17.33
CA ILE A 293 6.28 -13.33 -17.01
C ILE A 293 5.35 -12.28 -17.60
N ASP A 294 4.27 -12.72 -18.23
CA ASP A 294 3.22 -11.83 -18.72
C ASP A 294 2.32 -11.37 -17.58
N VAL A 295 1.96 -10.09 -17.58
CA VAL A 295 1.17 -9.48 -16.52
C VAL A 295 0.09 -8.57 -17.10
N ILE A 296 -1.15 -8.73 -16.65
CA ILE A 296 -2.16 -7.68 -16.75
C ILE A 296 -2.13 -6.89 -15.43
N PRO A 297 -1.66 -5.63 -15.47
CA PRO A 297 -1.48 -4.82 -14.28
C PRO A 297 -2.82 -4.31 -13.74
N SER A 298 -2.77 -3.87 -12.49
CA SER A 298 -3.78 -3.03 -11.85
C SER A 298 -3.32 -1.58 -11.83
N HIS A 299 -4.27 -0.69 -11.53
CA HIS A 299 -3.99 0.73 -11.36
C HIS A 299 -4.92 1.32 -10.31
N ILE A 300 -4.47 2.35 -9.59
CA ILE A 300 -5.21 2.90 -8.45
C ILE A 300 -6.57 3.51 -8.82
N THR A 301 -6.74 3.88 -10.09
CA THR A 301 -8.02 4.33 -10.63
C THR A 301 -9.09 3.24 -10.64
N LEU A 302 -8.73 1.96 -10.45
CA LEU A 302 -9.68 0.86 -10.32
C LEU A 302 -10.69 1.11 -9.17
N MET A 303 -10.28 1.76 -8.07
CA MET A 303 -11.21 2.16 -7.00
C MET A 303 -12.30 3.12 -7.48
N LYS A 304 -11.96 4.01 -8.42
CA LYS A 304 -12.89 5.05 -8.91
C LYS A 304 -14.03 4.46 -9.74
N TYR A 305 -13.78 3.34 -10.41
CA TYR A 305 -14.72 2.73 -11.34
C TYR A 305 -15.54 1.57 -10.76
N GLU A 306 -15.32 1.22 -9.49
CA GLU A 306 -15.97 0.05 -8.89
C GLU A 306 -17.50 0.17 -8.90
N ARG A 307 -18.02 1.35 -8.53
CA ARG A 307 -19.47 1.62 -8.52
C ARG A 307 -20.08 1.48 -9.92
N GLU A 308 -19.47 2.12 -10.91
CA GLU A 308 -19.90 2.07 -12.31
C GLU A 308 -19.89 0.62 -12.85
N LEU A 309 -18.81 -0.13 -12.58
CA LEU A 309 -18.70 -1.50 -13.07
C LEU A 309 -19.67 -2.47 -12.38
N THR A 310 -20.07 -2.18 -11.14
CA THR A 310 -21.04 -3.01 -10.40
C THR A 310 -22.43 -2.96 -11.04
N GLU A 311 -22.80 -1.82 -11.60
CA GLU A 311 -24.08 -1.62 -12.33
C GLU A 311 -24.10 -2.33 -13.69
N ILE A 312 -22.94 -2.79 -14.19
CA ILE A 312 -22.82 -3.47 -15.47
C ILE A 312 -22.69 -4.97 -15.22
N ASP A 313 -23.81 -5.70 -15.19
CA ASP A 313 -23.80 -7.13 -14.84
C ASP A 313 -22.82 -7.98 -15.67
N VAL A 314 -22.73 -7.71 -16.96
CA VAL A 314 -21.81 -8.41 -17.86
C VAL A 314 -20.32 -8.15 -17.54
N ALA A 315 -19.98 -7.13 -16.75
CA ALA A 315 -18.60 -6.88 -16.29
C ALA A 315 -18.05 -8.06 -15.50
N LYS A 316 -18.90 -8.72 -14.71
CA LYS A 316 -18.57 -9.87 -13.85
C LYS A 316 -17.99 -11.06 -14.62
N ILE A 317 -18.42 -11.25 -15.88
CA ILE A 317 -18.06 -12.40 -16.72
C ILE A 317 -17.08 -12.07 -17.86
N ARG A 318 -16.73 -10.79 -18.06
CA ARG A 318 -15.92 -10.36 -19.21
C ARG A 318 -14.49 -10.88 -19.16
N LEU A 319 -13.88 -10.88 -17.97
CA LEU A 319 -12.52 -11.39 -17.81
C LEU A 319 -12.43 -12.86 -18.24
N ARG A 320 -13.32 -13.71 -17.72
CA ARG A 320 -13.46 -15.12 -18.13
C ARG A 320 -13.61 -15.29 -19.64
N LYS A 321 -14.50 -14.51 -20.28
CA LYS A 321 -14.70 -14.58 -21.74
C LYS A 321 -13.44 -14.23 -22.53
N LYS A 322 -12.70 -13.21 -22.10
CA LYS A 322 -11.47 -12.78 -22.77
C LYS A 322 -10.31 -13.75 -22.55
N LEU A 323 -10.25 -14.40 -21.37
CA LEU A 323 -9.31 -15.48 -21.10
C LEU A 323 -9.59 -16.71 -21.93
N GLU A 324 -10.86 -17.07 -22.17
CA GLU A 324 -11.22 -18.17 -23.06
C GLU A 324 -10.70 -17.96 -24.49
N SER A 325 -10.72 -16.72 -24.99
CA SER A 325 -10.10 -16.36 -26.28
C SER A 325 -8.57 -16.46 -26.30
N ALA A 326 -7.92 -16.48 -25.13
CA ALA A 326 -6.47 -16.52 -24.97
C ALA A 326 -5.97 -17.85 -24.38
N LYS A 327 -6.83 -18.86 -24.27
CA LYS A 327 -6.54 -20.13 -23.57
C LYS A 327 -5.36 -20.91 -24.14
N ASP A 328 -5.08 -20.75 -25.43
CA ASP A 328 -3.98 -21.47 -26.08
C ASP A 328 -2.62 -20.78 -25.86
N ASN A 329 -2.62 -19.57 -25.29
CA ASN A 329 -1.39 -18.79 -25.06
C ASN A 329 -0.75 -19.08 -23.69
N TYR A 330 -1.53 -19.52 -22.71
CA TYR A 330 -1.07 -19.69 -21.33
C TYR A 330 -1.40 -21.08 -20.81
N ASP A 331 -0.48 -21.64 -20.04
CA ASP A 331 -0.71 -22.87 -19.27
C ASP A 331 -1.31 -22.53 -17.90
N PHE A 332 -0.88 -21.40 -17.29
CA PHE A 332 -1.36 -20.94 -16.00
C PHE A 332 -1.76 -19.45 -15.96
N VAL A 333 -3.00 -19.27 -15.53
CA VAL A 333 -3.70 -18.13 -14.94
C VAL A 333 -3.42 -17.84 -13.45
N VAL A 334 -2.67 -16.83 -13.01
CA VAL A 334 -2.58 -16.53 -11.56
C VAL A 334 -3.18 -15.15 -11.26
N ILE A 335 -4.25 -15.11 -10.45
CA ILE A 335 -5.01 -13.90 -10.16
C ILE A 335 -4.77 -13.45 -8.71
N ASP A 336 -4.22 -12.24 -8.53
CA ASP A 336 -4.19 -11.54 -7.23
C ASP A 336 -5.51 -10.80 -7.01
N THR A 337 -5.98 -10.81 -5.77
CA THR A 337 -7.32 -10.30 -5.42
C THR A 337 -7.26 -9.32 -4.25
N PRO A 338 -8.19 -8.35 -4.19
CA PRO A 338 -8.24 -7.41 -3.08
C PRO A 338 -8.65 -8.10 -1.77
N PRO A 339 -8.25 -7.56 -0.59
CA PRO A 339 -8.63 -8.06 0.73
C PRO A 339 -10.08 -7.65 1.11
N SER A 340 -11.04 -7.82 0.20
CA SER A 340 -12.43 -7.39 0.40
C SER A 340 -13.42 -8.31 -0.32
N LEU A 341 -14.71 -8.14 -0.03
CA LEU A 341 -15.81 -8.87 -0.66
C LEU A 341 -16.47 -8.02 -1.77
N ASN A 342 -15.64 -7.38 -2.59
CA ASN A 342 -16.08 -6.42 -3.59
C ASN A 342 -16.25 -7.02 -4.99
N LEU A 343 -16.60 -6.17 -5.98
CA LEU A 343 -16.79 -6.58 -7.38
C LEU A 343 -15.56 -7.32 -7.94
N TYR A 344 -14.35 -6.85 -7.66
CA TYR A 344 -13.13 -7.42 -8.22
C TYR A 344 -12.82 -8.79 -7.65
N ALA A 345 -13.06 -9.01 -6.34
CA ALA A 345 -13.04 -10.34 -5.76
C ALA A 345 -14.06 -11.27 -6.42
N ARG A 346 -15.29 -10.79 -6.71
CA ARG A 346 -16.33 -11.58 -7.41
C ARG A 346 -15.91 -11.93 -8.83
N ILE A 347 -15.33 -10.98 -9.57
CA ILE A 347 -14.78 -11.23 -10.91
C ILE A 347 -13.74 -12.35 -10.87
N ALA A 348 -12.83 -12.33 -9.87
CA ALA A 348 -11.84 -13.39 -9.71
C ALA A 348 -12.50 -14.75 -9.47
N MET A 349 -13.47 -14.84 -8.54
CA MET A 349 -14.16 -16.10 -8.22
C MET A 349 -14.93 -16.66 -9.42
N ILE A 350 -15.63 -15.82 -10.19
CA ILE A 350 -16.36 -16.23 -11.39
C ILE A 350 -15.41 -16.73 -12.49
N THR A 351 -14.16 -16.25 -12.49
CA THR A 351 -13.16 -16.53 -13.52
C THR A 351 -12.30 -17.75 -13.22
N THR A 352 -12.14 -18.14 -11.95
CA THR A 352 -11.13 -19.11 -11.52
C THR A 352 -11.58 -20.57 -11.61
N ASP A 353 -10.63 -21.48 -11.86
CA ASP A 353 -10.83 -22.94 -11.78
C ASP A 353 -10.41 -23.47 -10.40
N TYR A 354 -9.38 -22.87 -9.80
CA TYR A 354 -8.82 -23.23 -8.51
C TYR A 354 -8.72 -22.02 -7.59
N LEU A 355 -8.85 -22.25 -6.28
CA LEU A 355 -8.74 -21.22 -5.25
C LEU A 355 -7.65 -21.60 -4.26
N ILE A 356 -6.71 -20.69 -4.02
CA ILE A 356 -5.72 -20.77 -2.94
C ILE A 356 -6.11 -19.75 -1.87
N ILE A 357 -6.23 -20.21 -0.63
CA ILE A 357 -6.56 -19.37 0.53
C ILE A 357 -5.35 -19.34 1.47
N PRO A 358 -4.47 -18.32 1.37
CA PRO A 358 -3.33 -18.20 2.28
C PRO A 358 -3.82 -17.69 3.64
N SER A 359 -3.45 -18.37 4.73
CA SER A 359 -3.80 -17.98 6.09
C SER A 359 -2.53 -17.70 6.90
N ASP A 360 -2.53 -16.62 7.70
CA ASP A 360 -1.53 -16.46 8.75
C ASP A 360 -1.94 -17.35 9.94
N LEU A 361 -0.99 -17.96 10.67
CA LEU A 361 -1.33 -18.82 11.83
C LEU A 361 -1.77 -18.01 13.06
N LYS A 362 -2.25 -16.76 12.88
CA LYS A 362 -2.75 -15.92 13.97
C LYS A 362 -4.28 -16.05 14.03
N ALA A 363 -4.84 -15.92 15.24
CA ALA A 363 -6.27 -16.12 15.49
C ALA A 363 -7.18 -15.41 14.47
N PHE A 364 -6.87 -14.16 14.12
CA PHE A 364 -7.67 -13.34 13.22
C PHE A 364 -7.72 -13.80 11.76
N ALA A 365 -6.76 -14.58 11.24
CA ALA A 365 -6.88 -15.09 9.86
C ALA A 365 -7.85 -16.27 9.79
N ASN A 366 -7.82 -17.17 10.79
CA ASN A 366 -8.72 -18.31 10.85
C ASN A 366 -10.19 -17.89 11.01
N GLU A 367 -10.47 -16.79 11.71
CA GLU A 367 -11.82 -16.20 11.81
C GLU A 367 -12.37 -15.71 10.46
N GLY A 368 -11.51 -15.42 9.47
CA GLY A 368 -11.94 -15.00 8.14
C GLY A 368 -12.33 -16.15 7.20
N LEU A 369 -11.94 -17.39 7.50
CA LEU A 369 -12.19 -18.55 6.63
C LEU A 369 -13.70 -18.83 6.39
N PRO A 370 -14.58 -18.73 7.40
CA PRO A 370 -16.03 -18.85 7.17
C PRO A 370 -16.56 -17.82 6.16
N ASN A 371 -16.05 -16.58 6.18
CA ASN A 371 -16.47 -15.55 5.21
C ASN A 371 -16.02 -15.91 3.79
N VAL A 372 -14.81 -16.46 3.64
CA VAL A 372 -14.32 -16.95 2.34
C VAL A 372 -15.19 -18.08 1.84
N LYS A 373 -15.56 -19.04 2.70
CA LYS A 373 -16.43 -20.15 2.34
C LYS A 373 -17.80 -19.66 1.85
N ASN A 374 -18.46 -18.80 2.63
CA ASN A 374 -19.77 -18.24 2.25
C ASN A 374 -19.70 -17.50 0.90
N PHE A 375 -18.62 -16.75 0.69
CA PHE A 375 -18.43 -16.00 -0.56
C PHE A 375 -18.23 -16.89 -1.79
N VAL A 376 -17.69 -18.10 -1.63
CA VAL A 376 -17.55 -19.08 -2.72
C VAL A 376 -18.87 -19.78 -3.02
N GLU A 377 -19.76 -19.90 -2.02
CA GLU A 377 -21.10 -20.48 -2.18
C GLU A 377 -22.09 -19.51 -2.85
N GLU A 378 -21.91 -18.19 -2.66
CA GLU A 378 -22.64 -17.11 -3.37
C GLU A 378 -22.28 -16.98 -4.85
#